data_AF-A0AA43KCY0-F1
#
_entry.id   AF-A0AA43KCY0-F1
#
_cell.length_a   1.000
_cell.length_b   1.000
_cell.length_c   1.000
_cell.angle_alpha   90.00
_cell.angle_beta   90.00
_cell.angle_gamma   90.00
#
_symmetry.space_group_name_H-M   'P 1'
#
loop_
_entity.id
_entity.type
_entity.pdbx_description
1 polymer ?
#
loop_
_entity_poly.entity_id
_entity_poly.type
_entity_poly.pdbx_seq_one_letter_code
_entity_poly.pdbx_strand_id
1 'polypeptide(L)' 'IDYQVMDTLQEYVLINTKRRRIDCFRRNEQGLWVLQFYSAEQDFFRLYSVDFEATIAEVYEDVVF' A
#
# COMPACT_ATOMS: atom_id res chain seq x y z
N ILE A 1 11.97 -8.11 8.65
CA ILE A 1 11.75 -7.14 9.76
C ILE A 1 12.37 -5.79 9.44
N ASP A 2 13.19 -5.71 8.40
CA ASP A 2 14.02 -4.56 8.04
C ASP A 2 13.22 -3.28 7.81
N TYR A 3 12.01 -3.38 7.25
CA TYR A 3 11.14 -2.20 7.12
C TYR A 3 10.58 -1.72 8.47
N GLN A 4 10.45 -2.60 9.47
CA GLN A 4 9.90 -2.26 10.79
C GLN A 4 10.94 -1.59 11.70
N VAL A 5 12.24 -1.68 11.38
CA VAL A 5 13.31 -1.06 12.18
C VAL A 5 13.57 0.40 11.81
N MET A 6 12.97 0.90 10.72
CA MET A 6 13.03 2.32 10.36
C MET A 6 12.00 3.11 11.15
N ASP A 7 12.48 3.94 12.09
CA ASP A 7 11.60 4.68 13.01
C ASP A 7 10.64 5.66 12.31
N THR A 8 11.06 6.21 11.17
CA THR A 8 10.28 7.19 10.41
C THR A 8 9.34 6.56 9.38
N LEU A 9 9.45 5.25 9.12
CA LEU A 9 8.60 4.60 8.12
C LEU A 9 7.19 4.42 8.67
N GLN A 10 6.21 5.02 7.99
CA GLN A 10 4.81 4.97 8.40
C GLN A 10 3.99 3.99 7.56
N GLU A 11 4.31 3.84 6.28
CA GLU A 11 3.55 3.02 5.33
C GLU A 11 4.50 2.19 4.47
N TYR A 12 4.23 0.89 4.35
CA TYR A 12 5.01 -0.05 3.55
C TYR A 12 4.06 -0.79 2.60
N VAL A 13 4.29 -0.64 1.30
CA VAL A 13 3.36 -1.04 0.25
C VAL A 13 3.99 -2.14 -0.60
N LEU A 14 3.26 -3.24 -0.79
CA LEU A 14 3.62 -4.30 -1.71
C LEU A 14 2.59 -4.36 -2.85
N ILE A 15 3.06 -4.20 -4.09
CA ILE A 15 2.23 -4.28 -5.29
C ILE A 15 2.47 -5.65 -5.94
N ASN A 16 1.40 -6.42 -6.15
CA ASN A 16 1.51 -7.73 -6.79
C ASN A 16 1.46 -7.60 -8.31
N THR A 17 2.52 -7.98 -9.01
CA THR A 17 2.58 -7.85 -10.48
C THR A 17 1.79 -8.90 -11.26
N LYS A 18 1.29 -9.96 -10.60
CA LYS A 18 0.54 -11.05 -11.24
C LYS A 18 -0.97 -10.98 -10.98
N ARG A 19 -1.40 -10.19 -10.00
CA ARG A 19 -2.80 -10.03 -9.58
C ARG A 19 -3.01 -8.60 -9.13
N ARG A 20 -4.13 -7.97 -9.47
CA ARG A 20 -4.50 -6.62 -8.98
C ARG A 20 -4.75 -6.61 -7.47
N ARG A 21 -3.66 -6.59 -6.70
CA ARG A 21 -3.67 -6.63 -5.24
C ARG A 21 -2.51 -5.83 -4.68
N ILE A 22 -2.83 -4.85 -3.84
CA ILE A 22 -1.87 -4.04 -3.10
C ILE A 22 -2.03 -4.37 -1.63
N ASP A 23 -0.93 -4.74 -0.98
CA ASP A 23 -0.86 -4.96 0.46
C ASP A 23 -0.20 -3.74 1.10
N CYS A 24 -0.97 -2.97 1.86
CA CYS A 24 -0.50 -1.75 2.53
C CYS A 24 -0.40 -2.02 4.04
N PHE A 25 0.83 -2.07 4.54
CA PHE A 25 1.11 -2.14 5.96
C PHE A 25 1.29 -0.73 6.51
N ARG A 26 0.56 -0.40 7.58
CA ARG A 26 0.66 0.92 8.23
C ARG A 26 1.02 0.81 9.69
N ARG A 27 1.99 1.60 10.10
CA ARG A 27 2.38 1.73 11.49
C ARG A 27 1.37 2.64 12.18
N ASN A 28 0.68 2.13 13.20
CA ASN A 28 -0.21 2.94 14.02
C ASN A 28 0.58 3.68 15.13
N GLU A 29 -0.12 4.52 15.90
CA GLU A 29 0.46 5.28 17.02
C GLU A 29 1.06 4.40 18.12
N GLN A 30 0.62 3.14 18.22
CA GLN A 30 1.15 2.14 19.16
C GLN A 30 2.39 1.42 18.60
N GLY A 31 2.86 1.78 17.40
CA GLY A 31 4.00 1.16 16.73
C GLY A 31 3.69 -0.20 16.08
N LEU A 32 2.43 -0.62 16.03
CA LEU A 32 1.99 -1.86 15.42
C LEU A 32 1.71 -1.68 13.92
N TRP A 33 2.00 -2.72 13.14
CA TRP A 33 1.73 -2.73 11.70
C TRP A 33 0.36 -3.36 11.41
N VAL A 34 -0.55 -2.57 10.86
CA VAL A 34 -1.89 -3.00 10.41
C VAL A 34 -1.86 -3.22 8.91
N LEU A 35 -2.37 -4.36 8.47
CA LEU A 35 -2.46 -4.71 7.05
C LEU A 35 -3.82 -4.34 6.48
N GLN A 36 -3.82 -3.51 5.44
CA GLN A 36 -4.98 -3.21 4.60
C GLN A 36 -4.74 -3.76 3.19
N PHE A 37 -5.75 -4.44 2.65
CA PHE A 37 -5.73 -4.93 1.28
C PHE A 37 -6.47 -3.96 0.36
N TYR A 38 -5.90 -3.76 -0.83
CA TYR A 38 -6.59 -3.14 -1.95
C TYR A 38 -6.71 -4.13 -3.10
N SER A 39 -7.91 -4.32 -3.61
CA SER A 39 -8.21 -5.17 -4.77
C SER A 39 -8.72 -4.33 -5.94
N ALA A 40 -8.95 -4.98 -7.09
CA ALA A 40 -9.57 -4.36 -8.26
C ALA A 40 -11.00 -3.82 -8.01
N GLU A 41 -11.64 -4.19 -6.90
CA GLU A 41 -12.99 -3.72 -6.54
C GLU A 41 -12.98 -2.35 -5.85
N GLN A 42 -11.81 -1.87 -5.42
CA GLN A 42 -11.65 -0.55 -4.81
C GLN A 42 -11.26 0.46 -5.89
N ASP A 43 -11.86 1.65 -5.82
CA ASP A 43 -11.56 2.72 -6.78
C ASP A 43 -10.19 3.34 -6.49
N PHE A 44 -9.85 3.55 -5.21
CA PHE A 44 -8.68 4.33 -4.79
C PHE A 44 -7.76 3.60 -3.82
N PHE A 45 -6.48 3.89 -3.97
CA PHE A 45 -5.39 3.59 -3.07
C PHE A 45 -4.82 4.91 -2.53
N ARG A 46 -4.60 4.99 -1.21
CA ARG A 46 -4.13 6.20 -0.54
C ARG A 46 -2.94 5.91 0.37
N LEU A 47 -2.00 6.84 0.43
CA LEU A 47 -0.93 6.93 1.41
C LEU A 47 -1.06 8.24 2.17
N TYR A 48 -1.26 8.15 3.48
CA TYR A 48 -1.54 9.31 4.32
C TYR A 48 -0.26 10.05 4.72
N SER A 49 0.87 9.36 4.83
CA SER A 49 2.14 9.93 5.27
C SER A 49 2.74 10.92 4.27
N VAL A 50 2.34 10.82 2.99
CA VAL A 50 2.83 11.63 1.87
C VAL A 50 1.71 12.33 1.11
N ASP A 51 0.47 12.27 1.62
CA ASP A 51 -0.75 12.78 0.98
C ASP A 51 -0.86 12.39 -0.51
N PHE A 52 -0.69 11.10 -0.78
CA PHE A 52 -0.77 10.55 -2.11
C PHE A 52 -2.07 9.74 -2.28
N GLU A 53 -2.77 9.95 -3.38
CA GLU A 53 -3.96 9.21 -3.77
C GLU A 53 -3.88 8.88 -5.25
N ALA A 54 -4.21 7.65 -5.61
CA ALA A 54 -4.29 7.19 -6.99
C ALA A 54 -5.40 6.15 -7.12
N THR A 55 -5.94 6.01 -8.31
CA THR A 55 -6.85 4.90 -8.62
C THR A 55 -6.08 3.58 -8.69
N ILE A 56 -6.75 2.46 -8.43
CA ILE A 56 -6.13 1.15 -8.63
C ILE A 56 -5.71 0.96 -10.10
N ALA A 57 -6.44 1.53 -11.05
CA ALA A 57 -6.08 1.49 -12.46
C ALA A 57 -4.74 2.18 -12.75
N GLU A 58 -4.50 3.37 -12.19
CA GLU A 58 -3.24 4.11 -12.35
C GLU A 58 -2.05 3.36 -11.71
N VAL A 59 -2.26 2.69 -10.57
CA VAL A 59 -1.18 1.88 -9.94
C VAL A 59 -0.76 0.69 -10.82
N TYR A 60 -1.68 0.16 -11.61
CA TYR A 60 -1.44 -0.97 -12.53
C TYR A 60 -1.39 -0.53 -14.00
N GLU A 61 -1.08 0.74 -14.27
CA GLU A 61 -0.90 1.23 -15.63
C GLU A 61 0.12 0.33 -16.36
N ASP A 62 -0.19 -0.01 -17.61
CA ASP A 62 0.62 -0.89 -18.48
C ASP A 62 0.85 -2.34 -18.01
N VAL A 63 0.12 -2.81 -16.99
CA VAL A 63 0.16 -4.22 -16.59
C VAL A 63 -0.87 -5.05 -17.37
N VAL A 64 -0.37 -6.02 -18.14
CA VAL A 64 -1.18 -7.09 -18.77
C VAL A 64 -1.19 -8.30 -17.83
N PHE A 65 -2.39 -8.74 -17.43
CA PHE A 65 -2.60 -9.81 -16.43
C PHE A 65 -2.64 -11.21 -17.06
#